data_AF-A0AAX2TM11-F1
#
_entry.id   AF-A0AAX2TM11-F1
#
_cell.length_a   1.000
_cell.length_b   1.000
_cell.length_c   1.000
_cell.angle_alpha   90.00
_cell.angle_beta   90.00
_cell.angle_gamma   90.00
#
_symmetry.space_group_name_H-M   'P 1'
#
loop_
_entity.id
_entity.type
_entity.pdbx_description
1 polymer ?
#
loop_
_entity_poly.entity_id
_entity_poly.type
_entity_poly.pdbx_seq_one_letter_code
_entity_poly.pdbx_strand_id
1 'polypeptide(L)'
;GEGGKVVGVDSNPAIVAEAAGTARALGLDQVSFRAGDINTIELERDFDAIVGRLVLIYVPDPSALLRTLLGHLKPGGIVAFQDLDWGEGPIANPPSPLLSQAWGHVSEMFRRAGLNNRMGFALHGAFVAAGLPAPRM
;
A
#
# COMPACT_ATOMS: atom_id res chain seq x y z
N GLY A 1 -3.66 -18.66 -9.55
CA GLY A 1 -3.66 -19.64 -10.65
C GLY A 1 -4.52 -19.12 -11.78
N GLU A 2 -4.61 -19.85 -12.90
CA GLU A 2 -5.31 -19.42 -14.12
C GLU A 2 -6.79 -19.10 -13.94
N GLY A 3 -7.45 -19.68 -12.93
CA GLY A 3 -8.86 -19.38 -12.60
C GLY A 3 -9.09 -18.18 -11.66
N GLY A 4 -8.04 -17.53 -11.16
CA GLY A 4 -8.17 -16.36 -10.27
C GLY A 4 -8.31 -15.06 -11.04
N LYS A 5 -8.89 -14.02 -10.43
CA LYS A 5 -8.98 -12.67 -11.02
C LYS A 5 -8.24 -11.67 -10.15
N VAL A 6 -7.62 -10.67 -10.76
CA VAL A 6 -6.90 -9.59 -10.06
C VAL A 6 -7.36 -8.24 -10.59
N VAL A 7 -7.61 -7.31 -9.67
CA VAL A 7 -7.84 -5.90 -9.96
C VAL A 7 -6.75 -5.10 -9.26
N GLY A 8 -5.86 -4.48 -10.04
CA GLY A 8 -4.88 -3.53 -9.53
C GLY A 8 -5.46 -2.12 -9.49
N VAL A 9 -5.11 -1.34 -8.47
CA VAL A 9 -5.53 0.06 -8.34
C VAL A 9 -4.31 0.93 -8.09
N ASP A 10 -4.22 2.04 -8.82
CA ASP A 10 -3.25 3.09 -8.56
C ASP A 10 -3.84 4.45 -8.93
N SER A 11 -3.50 5.50 -8.18
CA SER A 11 -3.92 6.87 -8.47
C SER A 11 -3.30 7.43 -9.76
N ASN A 12 -2.16 6.89 -10.20
CA ASN A 12 -1.41 7.36 -11.35
C ASN A 12 -1.86 6.63 -12.64
N PRO A 13 -2.57 7.32 -13.56
CA PRO A 13 -3.07 6.69 -14.78
C PRO A 13 -1.96 6.20 -15.71
N ALA A 14 -0.76 6.78 -15.65
CA ALA A 14 0.37 6.33 -16.46
C ALA A 14 0.89 4.96 -16.00
N ILE A 15 1.02 4.76 -14.68
CA ILE A 15 1.42 3.46 -14.10
C ILE A 15 0.38 2.38 -14.39
N VAL A 16 -0.91 2.74 -14.29
CA VAL A 16 -2.02 1.85 -14.67
C VAL A 16 -1.94 1.43 -16.13
N ALA A 17 -1.68 2.38 -17.04
CA ALA A 17 -1.57 2.09 -18.47
C ALA A 17 -0.38 1.18 -18.78
N GLU A 18 0.78 1.42 -18.14
CA GLU A 18 1.98 0.59 -18.26
C GLU A 18 1.71 -0.84 -17.77
N ALA A 19 1.16 -0.98 -16.55
CA ALA A 19 0.85 -2.28 -15.96
C ALA A 19 -0.16 -3.08 -16.81
N ALA A 20 -1.19 -2.41 -17.35
CA ALA A 20 -2.13 -3.03 -18.27
C ALA A 20 -1.46 -3.47 -19.59
N GLY A 21 -0.48 -2.69 -20.07
CA GLY A 21 0.35 -3.06 -21.22
C GLY A 21 1.16 -4.33 -20.96
N THR A 22 1.82 -4.42 -19.81
CA THR A 22 2.58 -5.60 -19.39
C THR A 22 1.69 -6.83 -19.27
N ALA A 23 0.51 -6.71 -18.63
CA ALA A 23 -0.43 -7.83 -18.50
C ALA A 23 -0.89 -8.37 -19.87
N ARG A 24 -1.21 -7.46 -20.82
CA ARG A 24 -1.54 -7.85 -22.20
C ARG A 24 -0.39 -8.56 -22.91
N ALA A 25 0.84 -8.05 -22.77
CA ALA A 25 2.02 -8.65 -23.39
C ALA A 25 2.32 -10.05 -22.85
N LEU A 26 1.94 -10.33 -21.59
CA LEU A 26 2.07 -11.63 -20.94
C LEU A 26 0.85 -12.55 -21.12
N GLY A 27 -0.21 -12.10 -21.82
CA GLY A 27 -1.44 -12.88 -22.03
C GLY A 27 -2.25 -13.12 -20.75
N LEU A 28 -2.18 -12.19 -19.78
CA LEU A 28 -2.85 -12.31 -18.48
C LEU A 28 -4.24 -11.68 -18.50
N ASP A 29 -5.20 -12.31 -19.19
CA ASP A 29 -6.56 -11.81 -19.39
C ASP A 29 -7.37 -11.68 -18.08
N GLN A 30 -6.94 -12.37 -17.03
CA GLN A 30 -7.54 -12.35 -15.70
C GLN A 30 -7.07 -11.18 -14.81
N VAL A 31 -6.18 -10.33 -15.31
CA VAL A 31 -5.62 -9.17 -14.60
C VAL A 31 -6.12 -7.87 -15.23
N SER A 32 -6.77 -7.04 -14.42
CA SER A 32 -7.28 -5.73 -14.84
C SER A 32 -6.77 -4.63 -13.90
N PHE A 33 -6.84 -3.38 -14.33
CA PHE A 33 -6.36 -2.23 -13.57
C PHE A 33 -7.36 -1.08 -13.60
N ARG A 34 -7.43 -0.32 -12.50
CA ARG A 34 -8.25 0.90 -12.39
C ARG A 34 -7.39 2.06 -11.91
N ALA A 35 -7.49 3.18 -12.62
CA ALA A 35 -6.91 4.44 -12.16
C ALA A 35 -7.87 5.13 -11.20
N GLY A 36 -7.42 5.49 -10.00
CA GLY A 36 -8.25 6.18 -9.02
C GLY A 36 -7.62 6.26 -7.63
N ASP A 37 -8.18 7.15 -6.81
CA ASP A 37 -7.82 7.23 -5.40
C ASP A 37 -8.42 6.04 -4.64
N ILE A 38 -7.55 5.24 -4.02
CA ILE A 38 -7.96 4.07 -3.23
C ILE A 38 -8.89 4.42 -2.06
N ASN A 39 -8.89 5.67 -1.60
CA ASN A 39 -9.78 6.14 -0.54
C ASN A 39 -11.24 6.27 -0.99
N THR A 40 -11.48 6.45 -2.31
CA THR A 40 -12.81 6.76 -2.85
C THR A 40 -13.24 5.86 -4.01
N ILE A 41 -12.34 5.00 -4.51
CA ILE A 41 -12.63 4.15 -5.66
C ILE A 41 -13.71 3.13 -5.34
N GLU A 42 -14.64 2.95 -6.28
CA GLU A 42 -15.66 1.92 -6.19
C GLU A 42 -15.12 0.60 -6.73
N LEU A 43 -15.09 -0.39 -5.84
CA LEU A 43 -14.71 -1.77 -6.13
C LEU A 43 -15.83 -2.72 -5.76
N GLU A 44 -15.78 -3.92 -6.33
CA GLU A 44 -16.63 -5.04 -5.96
C GLU A 44 -16.47 -5.38 -4.46
N ARG A 45 -17.45 -6.09 -3.89
CA ARG A 45 -17.45 -6.43 -2.44
C ARG A 45 -17.26 -7.92 -2.17
N ASP A 46 -16.59 -8.61 -3.09
CA ASP A 46 -16.46 -10.05 -3.11
C ASP A 46 -15.01 -10.52 -3.30
N PHE A 47 -14.04 -9.73 -2.86
CA PHE A 47 -12.63 -10.12 -2.92
C PHE A 47 -12.30 -11.19 -1.87
N ASP A 48 -11.59 -12.24 -2.30
CA ASP A 48 -11.05 -13.27 -1.39
C ASP A 48 -9.77 -12.80 -0.68
N ALA A 49 -9.07 -11.82 -1.27
CA ALA A 49 -7.87 -11.22 -0.69
C ALA A 49 -7.71 -9.75 -1.10
N ILE A 50 -7.17 -8.93 -0.19
CA ILE A 50 -6.72 -7.56 -0.43
C ILE A 50 -5.25 -7.49 -0.08
N VAL A 51 -4.43 -7.06 -1.05
CA VAL A 51 -2.98 -6.98 -0.91
C VAL A 51 -2.51 -5.57 -1.22
N GLY A 52 -1.77 -4.96 -0.30
CA GLY A 52 -1.14 -3.66 -0.49
C GLY A 52 0.36 -3.72 -0.27
N ARG A 53 1.13 -2.98 -1.08
CA ARG A 53 2.58 -2.89 -0.93
C ARG A 53 3.03 -1.46 -1.12
N LEU A 54 3.73 -0.93 -0.12
CA LEU A 54 4.25 0.45 -0.09
C LEU A 54 3.15 1.49 -0.34
N VAL A 55 2.01 1.32 0.34
CA VAL A 55 0.82 2.14 0.13
C VAL A 55 0.41 2.89 1.39
N LEU A 56 0.39 2.24 2.57
CA LEU A 56 -0.10 2.88 3.80
C LEU A 56 0.85 3.96 4.29
N ILE A 57 2.14 3.90 3.92
CA ILE A 57 3.13 4.96 4.20
C ILE A 57 2.72 6.32 3.60
N TYR A 58 1.88 6.33 2.56
CA TYR A 58 1.39 7.54 1.88
C TYR A 58 -0.04 7.92 2.28
N VAL A 59 -0.61 7.29 3.31
CA VAL A 59 -2.00 7.49 3.74
C VAL A 59 -2.02 8.16 5.12
N PRO A 60 -2.69 9.31 5.29
CA PRO A 60 -2.76 10.01 6.58
C PRO A 60 -3.44 9.20 7.71
N ASP A 61 -4.52 8.47 7.40
CA ASP A 61 -5.17 7.54 8.32
C ASP A 61 -5.21 6.12 7.74
N PRO A 62 -4.14 5.32 7.94
CA PRO A 62 -4.07 3.95 7.47
C PRO A 62 -5.20 3.07 8.00
N SER A 63 -5.67 3.33 9.23
CA SER A 63 -6.71 2.52 9.87
C SER A 63 -8.07 2.78 9.24
N ALA A 64 -8.37 4.04 8.89
CA ALA A 64 -9.57 4.39 8.14
C ALA A 64 -9.57 3.77 6.74
N LEU A 65 -8.45 3.84 6.01
CA LEU A 65 -8.37 3.20 4.70
C LEU A 65 -8.57 1.69 4.81
N LEU A 66 -7.91 1.03 5.77
CA LEU A 66 -8.10 -0.39 6.03
C LEU A 66 -9.58 -0.73 6.31
N ARG A 67 -10.29 0.06 7.14
CA ARG A 67 -11.74 -0.14 7.38
C ARG A 67 -12.56 -0.05 6.10
N THR A 68 -12.27 0.90 5.23
CA THR A 68 -12.94 1.03 3.92
C THR A 68 -12.67 -0.21 3.06
N LEU A 69 -11.40 -0.61 2.94
CA LEU A 69 -11.00 -1.77 2.15
C LEU A 69 -11.60 -3.08 2.68
N LEU A 70 -11.71 -3.24 4.00
CA LEU A 70 -12.36 -4.41 4.61
C LEU A 70 -13.82 -4.58 4.20
N GLY A 71 -14.52 -3.50 3.83
CA GLY A 71 -15.87 -3.56 3.27
C GLY A 71 -15.95 -4.24 1.89
N HIS A 72 -14.81 -4.42 1.23
CA HIS A 72 -14.70 -5.11 -0.06
C HIS A 72 -14.30 -6.59 0.07
N LEU A 73 -13.91 -7.02 1.28
CA LEU A 73 -13.41 -8.35 1.55
C LEU A 73 -14.56 -9.29 1.97
N LYS A 74 -14.58 -10.50 1.42
CA LYS A 74 -15.48 -11.55 1.91
C LYS A 74 -15.18 -11.93 3.38
N PRO A 75 -16.18 -12.38 4.14
CA PRO A 75 -15.93 -13.00 5.45
C PRO A 75 -14.92 -14.16 5.33
N GLY A 76 -13.86 -14.11 6.15
CA GLY A 76 -12.77 -15.09 6.14
C GLY A 76 -11.70 -14.87 5.06
N GLY A 77 -11.79 -13.79 4.28
CA GLY A 77 -10.78 -13.40 3.31
C GLY A 77 -9.46 -12.94 3.96
N ILE A 78 -8.45 -12.74 3.12
CA ILE A 78 -7.09 -12.39 3.55
C ILE A 78 -6.84 -10.89 3.34
N VAL A 79 -6.22 -10.23 4.32
CA VAL A 79 -5.66 -8.89 4.16
C VAL A 79 -4.18 -8.93 4.45
N ALA A 80 -3.36 -8.50 3.49
CA ALA A 80 -1.91 -8.49 3.60
C ALA A 80 -1.35 -7.16 3.15
N PHE A 81 -0.61 -6.49 4.03
CA PHE A 81 0.09 -5.24 3.71
C PHE A 81 1.56 -5.36 4.03
N GLN A 82 2.38 -4.84 3.12
CA GLN A 82 3.82 -4.72 3.29
C GLN A 82 4.21 -3.25 3.12
N ASP A 83 4.69 -2.64 4.19
CA ASP A 83 5.21 -1.27 4.19
C ASP A 83 6.62 -1.21 4.80
N LEU A 84 7.32 -0.10 4.58
CA LEU A 84 8.68 0.11 5.08
C LEU A 84 8.65 0.80 6.45
N ASP A 85 9.60 0.44 7.31
CA ASP A 85 10.07 1.32 8.36
C ASP A 85 11.40 1.92 7.91
N TRP A 86 11.44 3.23 7.70
CA TRP A 86 12.68 3.89 7.32
C TRP A 86 13.65 4.12 8.48
N GLY A 87 13.23 3.93 9.74
CA GLY A 87 14.10 4.10 10.91
C GLY A 87 14.79 5.47 10.91
N GLU A 88 16.12 5.47 11.07
CA GLU A 88 16.97 6.67 11.02
C GLU A 88 17.32 7.13 9.60
N GLY A 89 16.86 6.41 8.57
CA GLY A 89 17.14 6.71 7.17
C GLY A 89 18.23 5.86 6.53
N PRO A 90 18.59 6.19 5.28
CA PRO A 90 19.55 5.43 4.51
C PRO A 90 20.98 5.59 5.05
N ILE A 91 21.71 4.49 5.08
CA ILE A 91 23.13 4.46 5.45
C ILE A 91 23.97 4.45 4.16
N ALA A 92 24.92 5.37 4.04
CA ALA A 92 25.86 5.42 2.93
C ALA A 92 27.24 4.92 3.33
N ASN A 93 27.90 4.24 2.38
CA ASN A 93 29.31 3.91 2.44
C ASN A 93 29.99 4.32 1.12
N PRO A 94 30.88 5.33 1.12
CA PRO A 94 31.34 6.11 2.27
C PRO A 94 30.21 7.00 2.87
N PRO A 95 30.29 7.38 4.15
CA PRO A 95 29.33 8.30 4.76
C PRO A 95 29.19 9.60 3.97
N SER A 96 27.96 10.06 3.77
CA SER A 96 27.65 11.25 2.98
C SER A 96 26.78 12.22 3.79
N PRO A 97 27.35 13.37 4.22
CA PRO A 97 26.58 14.41 4.91
C PRO A 97 25.41 14.93 4.06
N LEU A 98 25.59 14.98 2.73
CA LEU A 98 24.53 15.41 1.81
C LEU A 98 23.35 14.43 1.82
N LEU A 99 23.61 13.12 1.91
CA LEU A 99 22.54 12.13 2.03
C LEU A 99 21.77 12.31 3.34
N SER A 100 22.47 12.51 4.46
CA SER A 100 21.84 12.76 5.76
C SER A 100 20.98 14.03 5.73
N GLN A 101 21.46 15.12 5.11
CA GLN A 101 20.71 16.36 4.99
C GLN A 101 19.46 16.17 4.11
N ALA A 102 19.61 15.55 2.94
CA ALA A 102 18.50 15.26 2.04
C ALA A 102 17.44 14.40 2.74
N TRP A 103 17.87 13.41 3.51
CA TRP A 103 16.97 12.55 4.27
C TRP A 103 16.23 13.30 5.39
N GLY A 104 16.89 14.24 6.05
CA GLY A 104 16.25 15.15 7.00
C GLY A 104 15.09 15.94 6.37
N HIS A 105 15.27 16.43 5.14
CA HIS A 105 14.21 17.12 4.40
C HIS A 105 13.04 16.19 4.03
N VAL A 106 13.33 14.95 3.60
CA VAL A 106 12.30 13.94 3.30
C VAL A 106 11.49 13.61 4.56
N SER A 107 12.17 13.36 5.68
CA SER A 107 11.51 13.05 6.95
C SER A 107 10.63 14.20 7.44
N GLU A 108 11.11 15.44 7.32
CA GLU A 108 10.32 16.63 7.67
C GLU A 108 9.11 16.83 6.74
N MET A 109 9.25 16.54 5.45
CA MET A 109 8.11 16.57 4.51
C MET A 109 7.03 15.58 4.94
N PHE A 110 7.39 14.33 5.24
CA PHE A 110 6.47 13.31 5.73
C PHE A 110 5.74 13.79 7.00
N ARG A 111 6.50 14.30 7.97
CA ARG A 111 5.95 14.82 9.22
C ARG A 111 4.95 15.96 8.98
N ARG A 112 5.26 16.90 8.09
CA ARG A 112 4.37 18.03 7.74
C ARG A 112 3.12 17.60 6.98
N ALA A 113 3.23 16.57 6.15
CA ALA A 113 2.11 15.98 5.42
C ALA A 113 1.22 15.08 6.30
N GLY A 114 1.58 14.85 7.57
CA GLY A 114 0.87 13.93 8.46
C GLY A 114 1.04 12.48 8.06
N LEU A 115 2.12 12.15 7.34
CA LEU A 115 2.42 10.80 6.85
C LEU A 115 3.37 10.07 7.80
N ASN A 116 3.23 8.75 7.87
CA ASN A 116 4.02 7.91 8.76
C ASN A 116 5.14 7.18 8.00
N ASN A 117 6.36 7.74 8.02
CA ASN A 117 7.53 7.12 7.40
C ASN A 117 8.06 5.86 8.13
N ARG A 118 7.42 5.46 9.23
CA ARG A 118 7.70 4.25 10.00
C ARG A 118 6.56 3.23 9.91
N MET A 119 5.79 3.28 8.81
CA MET A 119 4.56 2.51 8.65
C MET A 119 4.78 1.01 8.84
N GLY A 120 5.91 0.44 8.40
CA GLY A 120 6.22 -0.97 8.60
C GLY A 120 6.14 -1.41 10.07
N PHE A 121 6.62 -0.59 11.01
CA PHE A 121 6.50 -0.85 12.44
C PHE A 121 5.08 -0.63 12.98
N ALA A 122 4.35 0.32 12.40
CA ALA A 122 2.99 0.67 12.81
C ALA A 122 1.88 -0.21 12.21
N LEU A 123 2.20 -1.14 11.30
CA LEU A 123 1.23 -2.02 10.64
C LEU A 123 0.36 -2.78 11.65
N HIS A 124 0.96 -3.33 12.71
CA HIS A 124 0.22 -4.03 13.76
C HIS A 124 -0.87 -3.15 14.38
N GLY A 125 -0.50 -1.94 14.80
CA GLY A 125 -1.43 -0.99 15.41
C GLY A 125 -2.54 -0.55 14.45
N ALA A 126 -2.19 -0.30 13.18
CA ALA A 126 -3.16 0.08 12.16
C ALA A 126 -4.20 -1.02 11.89
N PHE A 127 -3.78 -2.29 11.84
CA PHE A 127 -4.68 -3.42 11.65
C PHE A 127 -5.64 -3.57 12.83
N VAL A 128 -5.12 -3.52 14.07
CA VAL A 128 -5.96 -3.60 15.28
C VAL A 128 -6.94 -2.43 15.35
N ALA A 129 -6.50 -1.21 15.06
CA ALA A 129 -7.36 -0.02 15.02
C ALA A 129 -8.39 -0.05 13.87
N ALA A 130 -8.15 -0.85 12.83
CA ALA A 130 -9.12 -1.12 11.77
C ALA A 130 -10.15 -2.20 12.15
N GLY A 131 -10.04 -2.81 13.34
CA GLY A 131 -10.95 -3.85 13.83
C GLY A 131 -10.55 -5.26 13.43
N LEU A 132 -9.36 -5.46 12.86
CA LEU A 132 -8.81 -6.79 12.65
C LEU A 132 -8.23 -7.35 13.94
N PRO A 133 -8.25 -8.69 14.13
CA PRO A 133 -7.55 -9.29 15.25
C PRO A 133 -6.04 -9.01 15.14
N ALA A 134 -5.38 -8.95 16.29
CA ALA A 134 -3.91 -8.94 16.31
C ALA A 134 -3.38 -10.19 15.55
N PRO A 135 -2.35 -10.02 14.69
CA PRO A 135 -1.69 -11.16 14.03
C PRO A 135 -1.25 -12.19 15.08
N ARG A 136 -1.54 -13.47 14.83
CA ARG A 136 -1.05 -14.57 15.66
C ARG A 136 0.33 -14.96 15.13
N MET A 137 1.35 -14.86 15.99
CA MET A 137 2.70 -15.39 15.73
C MET A 137 2.73 -16.90 15.96
#